data_AF-A0A8B5PWM1-F1
#
_entry.id   AF-A0A8B5PWM1-F1
#
_cell.length_a   1.000
_cell.length_b   1.000
_cell.length_c   1.000
_cell.angle_alpha   90.00
_cell.angle_beta   90.00
_cell.angle_gamma   90.00
#
_symmetry.space_group_name_H-M   'P 1'
#
loop_
_entity.id
_entity.type
_entity.pdbx_description
1 polymer ?
#
loop_
_entity_poly.entity_id
_entity_poly.type
_entity_poly.pdbx_seq_one_letter_code
_entity_poly.pdbx_strand_id
1 'polypeptide(L)'
;MNASTHRTDDVRVAWAHPGEEDAGGALACDFRDHQYGRRVEADRSWTVYHVFTGIPAHVEGVFMIGLSRSEATRSMLSLNRRNMERRKERIAVRSFVAPEKPADQAS
;
A
#
# COMPACT_ATOMS: atom_id res chain seq x y z
N MET A 1 -9.89 17.14 44.04
CA MET A 1 -8.66 17.84 43.59
C MET A 1 -7.47 16.96 43.89
N ASN A 2 -6.83 16.41 42.85
CA ASN A 2 -5.42 16.04 42.81
C ASN A 2 -5.09 15.55 41.40
N ALA A 3 -4.43 16.43 40.65
CA ALA A 3 -3.86 16.17 39.34
C ALA A 3 -2.64 15.26 39.49
N SER A 4 -2.46 14.31 38.59
CA SER A 4 -1.18 13.66 38.33
C SER A 4 -1.03 13.49 36.84
N THR A 5 -0.52 14.56 36.23
CA THR A 5 -0.10 14.68 34.85
C THR A 5 1.17 13.87 34.63
N HIS A 6 1.08 12.70 34.01
CA HIS A 6 2.24 12.00 33.46
C HIS A 6 2.39 12.32 31.98
N ARG A 7 3.17 13.38 31.74
CA ARG A 7 4.18 13.56 30.68
C ARG A 7 4.14 12.51 29.55
N THR A 8 3.41 12.80 28.48
CA THR A 8 3.61 12.19 27.17
C THR A 8 4.87 12.80 26.55
N ASP A 9 5.94 12.01 26.53
CA ASP A 9 7.15 12.33 25.78
C ASP A 9 6.83 12.22 24.28
N ASP A 10 6.81 13.37 23.64
CA ASP A 10 6.45 13.60 22.24
C ASP A 10 7.63 13.16 21.36
N VAL A 11 7.80 11.84 21.14
CA VAL A 11 8.74 11.34 20.13
C VAL A 11 8.06 11.48 18.75
N ARG A 12 8.12 12.69 18.20
CA ARG A 12 7.87 12.94 16.78
C ARG A 12 8.96 12.25 15.99
N VAL A 13 8.70 11.03 15.55
CA VAL A 13 9.46 10.44 14.45
C VAL A 13 9.11 11.25 13.21
N ALA A 14 9.97 12.22 12.90
CA ALA A 14 9.92 13.00 11.68
C ALA A 14 10.16 12.05 10.49
N TRP A 15 9.08 11.53 9.94
CA TRP A 15 9.11 10.88 8.63
C TRP A 15 9.32 11.99 7.60
N ALA A 16 10.55 12.13 7.12
CA ALA A 16 10.86 12.96 5.97
C ALA A 16 10.01 12.47 4.78
N HIS A 17 9.11 13.31 4.30
CA HIS A 17 8.48 13.13 3.00
C HIS A 17 9.57 13.29 1.94
N PRO A 18 9.94 12.26 1.15
CA PRO A 18 10.75 12.52 -0.03
C PRO A 18 9.89 13.32 -0.99
N GLY A 19 10.38 14.51 -1.35
CA GLY A 19 9.74 15.43 -2.28
C GLY A 19 9.39 14.73 -3.58
N GLU A 20 8.12 14.83 -3.95
CA GLU A 20 7.62 14.34 -5.22
C GLU A 20 7.75 15.47 -6.25
N GLU A 21 8.93 15.53 -6.86
CA GLU A 21 9.19 16.36 -8.02
C GLU A 21 10.01 15.55 -9.02
N ASP A 22 9.33 14.73 -9.82
CA ASP A 22 9.73 14.54 -11.21
C ASP A 22 8.54 14.09 -12.08
N ALA A 23 8.05 15.01 -12.92
CA ALA A 23 7.05 14.74 -13.94
C ALA A 23 7.72 14.15 -15.19
N GLY A 24 8.19 12.90 -15.08
CA GLY A 24 8.70 12.11 -16.20
C GLY A 24 7.62 11.18 -16.73
N GLY A 25 6.91 11.62 -17.78
CA GLY A 25 5.77 10.92 -18.40
C GLY A 25 6.10 9.51 -18.89
N ALA A 26 5.89 8.53 -18.01
CA ALA A 26 5.48 7.18 -18.32
C ALA A 26 4.95 6.62 -16.99
N LEU A 27 3.63 6.49 -16.85
CA LEU A 27 3.03 5.56 -15.89
C LEU A 27 3.47 4.15 -16.32
N ALA A 28 4.73 3.84 -16.02
CA ALA A 28 5.35 2.54 -16.19
C ALA A 28 4.45 1.54 -15.51
N CYS A 29 3.66 0.84 -16.33
CA CYS A 29 2.80 -0.29 -16.01
C CYS A 29 2.68 -0.58 -14.51
N ASP A 30 1.63 -0.06 -13.85
CA ASP A 30 1.12 -0.49 -12.53
C ASP A 30 2.18 -1.25 -11.71
N PHE A 31 3.08 -0.52 -11.04
CA PHE A 31 4.11 -1.10 -10.18
C PHE A 31 3.52 -2.26 -9.36
N ARG A 32 3.82 -3.49 -9.80
CA ARG A 32 3.57 -4.80 -9.19
C ARG A 32 2.50 -4.75 -8.10
N ASP A 33 1.27 -5.16 -8.45
CA ASP A 33 0.18 -5.53 -7.55
C ASP A 33 0.48 -5.34 -6.06
N HIS A 34 -0.22 -4.40 -5.42
CA HIS A 34 -0.16 -4.11 -3.97
C HIS A 34 -0.17 -5.39 -3.12
N GLN A 35 1.02 -5.93 -2.88
CA GLN A 35 1.23 -7.14 -2.12
C GLN A 35 1.67 -6.73 -0.73
N TYR A 36 1.02 -7.32 0.25
CA TYR A 36 1.24 -7.02 1.64
C TYR A 36 1.81 -8.22 2.35
N GLY A 37 2.87 -7.96 3.13
CA GLY A 37 3.46 -8.88 4.09
C GLY A 37 3.18 -8.42 5.51
N ARG A 38 3.68 -9.19 6.48
CA ARG A 38 3.70 -8.78 7.88
C ARG A 38 5.02 -9.12 8.55
N ARG A 39 5.46 -8.29 9.50
CA ARG A 39 6.68 -8.49 10.29
C ARG A 39 6.40 -8.29 11.77
N VAL A 40 7.27 -8.85 12.60
CA VAL A 40 7.29 -8.62 14.05
C VAL A 40 8.18 -7.41 14.33
N GLU A 41 7.69 -6.50 15.15
CA GLU A 41 8.44 -5.32 15.63
C GLU A 41 9.13 -5.63 16.97
N ALA A 42 10.01 -4.73 17.43
CA ALA A 42 10.80 -4.93 18.64
C ALA A 42 9.96 -5.09 19.93
N ASP A 43 8.79 -4.45 19.96
CA ASP A 43 7.79 -4.55 21.03
C ASP A 43 6.93 -5.84 20.95
N ARG A 44 7.25 -6.75 20.02
CA ARG A 44 6.51 -7.98 19.69
C ARG A 44 5.13 -7.74 19.08
N SER A 45 4.81 -6.51 18.72
CA SER A 45 3.65 -6.22 17.89
C SER A 45 3.91 -6.62 16.43
N TRP A 46 2.85 -6.61 15.63
CA TRP A 46 2.92 -6.91 14.21
C TRP A 46 2.58 -5.68 13.38
N THR A 47 3.34 -5.49 12.30
CA THR A 47 3.08 -4.48 11.27
C THR A 47 2.75 -5.17 9.96
N VAL A 48 1.67 -4.74 9.31
CA VAL A 48 1.41 -5.08 7.90
C VAL A 48 2.09 -4.02 7.03
N TYR A 49 2.87 -4.44 6.04
CA TYR A 49 3.67 -3.54 5.19
C TYR A 49 3.54 -3.91 3.71
N HIS A 50 3.79 -2.94 2.84
CA HIS A 50 3.85 -3.16 1.40
C HIS A 50 5.19 -3.82 1.02
N VAL A 51 5.17 -4.99 0.38
CA VAL A 51 6.37 -5.83 0.23
C VAL A 51 7.48 -5.21 -0.61
N PHE A 52 7.15 -4.28 -1.51
CA PHE A 52 8.13 -3.64 -2.38
C PHE A 52 8.72 -2.35 -1.80
N THR A 53 8.00 -1.67 -0.92
CA THR A 53 8.45 -0.39 -0.34
C THR A 53 8.84 -0.52 1.12
N GLY A 54 8.40 -1.57 1.81
CA GLY A 54 8.60 -1.76 3.25
C GLY A 54 7.76 -0.83 4.15
N ILE A 55 7.03 0.12 3.53
CA ILE A 55 6.20 1.12 4.22
C ILE A 55 4.99 0.43 4.85
N PRO A 56 4.61 0.78 6.10
CA PRO A 56 3.40 0.28 6.73
C PRO A 56 2.15 0.51 5.87
N ALA A 57 1.26 -0.48 5.83
CA ALA A 57 -0.01 -0.36 5.14
C ALA A 57 -0.89 0.67 5.85
N HIS A 58 -1.68 1.41 5.06
CA HIS A 58 -2.62 2.41 5.53
C HIS A 58 -4.03 2.02 5.09
N VAL A 59 -4.94 1.88 6.06
CA VAL A 59 -6.33 1.47 5.82
C VAL A 59 -7.24 2.39 6.60
N GLU A 60 -8.21 3.01 5.93
CA GLU A 60 -9.21 3.89 6.55
C GLU A 60 -8.59 5.01 7.42
N GLY A 61 -7.44 5.56 6.99
CA GLY A 61 -6.79 6.64 7.72
C GLY A 61 -5.82 6.17 8.82
N VAL A 62 -5.73 4.85 9.09
CA VAL A 62 -4.92 4.29 10.18
C VAL A 62 -3.78 3.42 9.63
N PHE A 63 -2.57 3.61 10.18
CA PHE A 63 -1.45 2.72 9.90
C PHE A 63 -1.63 1.36 10.57
N MET A 64 -1.34 0.29 9.84
CA MET A 64 -1.47 -1.09 10.32
C MET A 64 -0.23 -1.53 11.12
N ILE A 65 0.06 -0.82 12.21
CA ILE A 65 1.15 -1.05 13.16
C ILE A 65 0.59 -1.43 14.53
N GLY A 66 1.40 -2.00 15.42
CA GLY A 66 0.98 -2.28 16.79
C GLY A 66 -0.06 -3.39 16.92
N LEU A 67 -0.23 -4.22 15.88
CA LEU A 67 -1.30 -5.22 15.81
C LEU A 67 -0.93 -6.49 16.57
N SER A 68 -1.94 -7.23 17.04
CA SER A 68 -1.75 -8.63 17.39
C SER A 68 -1.46 -9.48 16.15
N ARG A 69 -0.89 -10.68 16.36
CA ARG A 69 -0.61 -11.64 15.27
C ARG A 69 -1.86 -11.97 14.46
N SER A 70 -3.00 -12.18 15.12
CA SER A 70 -4.26 -12.54 14.47
C SER A 70 -4.81 -11.37 13.64
N GLU A 71 -4.78 -10.16 14.18
CA GLU A 71 -5.20 -8.94 13.46
C GLU A 71 -4.32 -8.70 12.23
N ALA A 72 -2.99 -8.73 12.38
CA ALA A 72 -2.07 -8.59 11.25
C ALA A 72 -2.30 -9.66 10.18
N THR A 73 -2.60 -10.90 10.59
CA THR A 73 -2.93 -11.98 9.66
C THR A 73 -4.21 -11.69 8.88
N ARG A 74 -5.29 -11.36 9.58
CA ARG A 74 -6.59 -11.10 8.98
C ARG A 74 -6.52 -9.91 8.02
N SER A 75 -5.87 -8.83 8.44
CA SER A 75 -5.69 -7.61 7.66
C SER A 75 -4.87 -7.85 6.40
N MET A 76 -3.71 -8.51 6.51
CA MET A 76 -2.87 -8.87 5.37
C MET A 76 -3.63 -9.71 4.33
N LEU A 77 -4.36 -10.74 4.77
CA LEU A 77 -5.14 -11.59 3.86
C LEU A 77 -6.27 -10.83 3.18
N SER A 78 -6.97 -9.95 3.91
CA SER A 78 -8.03 -9.12 3.35
C SER A 78 -7.49 -8.17 2.27
N LEU A 79 -6.36 -7.51 2.53
CA LEU A 79 -5.71 -6.61 1.59
C LEU A 79 -5.25 -7.34 0.32
N ASN A 80 -4.56 -8.48 0.48
CA ASN A 80 -4.09 -9.27 -0.65
C ASN A 80 -5.25 -9.80 -1.50
N ARG A 81 -6.38 -10.21 -0.87
CA ARG A 81 -7.58 -10.62 -1.60
C ARG A 81 -8.19 -9.47 -2.41
N ARG A 82 -8.37 -8.30 -1.79
CA ARG A 82 -8.89 -7.10 -2.50
C ARG A 82 -8.02 -6.71 -3.68
N ASN A 83 -6.70 -6.81 -3.52
CA ASN A 83 -5.77 -6.49 -4.60
C ASN A 83 -5.80 -7.55 -5.72
N MET A 84 -5.96 -8.84 -5.38
CA MET A 84 -6.12 -9.90 -6.38
C MET A 84 -7.37 -9.70 -7.24
N GLU A 85 -8.51 -9.31 -6.65
CA GLU A 85 -9.72 -9.03 -7.43
C GLU A 85 -9.53 -7.82 -8.36
N ARG A 86 -8.94 -6.73 -7.85
CA ARG A 86 -8.57 -5.58 -8.70
C ARG A 86 -7.61 -5.95 -9.83
N ARG A 87 -6.67 -6.87 -9.60
CA ARG A 87 -5.78 -7.39 -10.65
C ARG A 87 -6.58 -8.09 -11.75
N LYS A 88 -7.53 -8.96 -11.38
CA LYS A 88 -8.38 -9.67 -12.36
C LYS A 88 -9.20 -8.69 -13.19
N GLU A 89 -9.80 -7.68 -12.55
CA GLU A 89 -10.55 -6.63 -13.24
C GLU A 89 -9.69 -5.86 -14.25
N ARG A 90 -8.47 -5.45 -13.87
CA ARG A 90 -7.55 -4.77 -14.80
C ARG A 90 -7.15 -5.65 -15.98
N ILE A 91 -6.88 -6.94 -15.75
CA ILE A 91 -6.57 -7.88 -16.82
C ILE A 91 -7.77 -8.02 -17.77
N ALA A 92 -8.98 -8.12 -17.24
CA ALA A 92 -10.20 -8.17 -18.04
C ALA A 92 -10.35 -6.90 -18.89
N VAL A 93 -10.28 -5.70 -18.29
CA VAL A 93 -10.40 -4.42 -19.04
C VAL A 93 -9.36 -4.30 -20.16
N ARG A 94 -8.09 -4.66 -19.88
CA ARG A 94 -7.03 -4.62 -20.90
C ARG A 94 -7.26 -5.61 -22.05
N SER A 95 -7.92 -6.73 -21.80
CA SER A 95 -8.28 -7.67 -22.87
C SER A 95 -9.38 -7.15 -23.81
N PHE A 96 -10.16 -6.16 -23.37
CA PHE A 96 -11.22 -5.54 -24.19
C PHE A 96 -10.74 -4.29 -24.97
N VAL A 97 -9.62 -3.67 -24.58
CA VAL A 97 -8.99 -2.57 -25.33
C VAL A 97 -7.90 -3.15 -26.22
N ALA A 98 -8.31 -3.81 -27.31
CA ALA A 98 -7.40 -4.07 -28.42
C ALA A 98 -7.11 -2.74 -29.14
N PRO A 99 -5.87 -2.45 -29.56
CA PRO A 99 -5.60 -1.28 -30.38
C PRO A 99 -6.31 -1.48 -31.73
N GLU A 100 -7.33 -0.67 -32.00
CA GLU A 100 -7.88 -0.55 -33.34
C GLU A 100 -6.75 -0.03 -34.24
N LYS A 101 -6.19 -0.93 -35.03
CA LYS A 101 -5.20 -0.64 -36.04
C LYS A 101 -5.95 0.05 -37.19
N PRO A 102 -5.65 1.31 -37.57
CA PRO A 102 -6.08 1.79 -38.86
C PRO A 102 -5.17 1.11 -39.90
N ALA A 103 -5.62 -0.04 -40.42
CA ALA A 103 -5.39 -0.37 -41.81
C ALA A 103 -6.54 0.35 -42.53
N ASP A 104 -6.30 1.36 -43.33
CA ASP A 104 -5.96 1.28 -44.76
C ASP A 104 -6.06 2.77 -45.25
N GLN A 105 -5.33 3.36 -46.20
CA GLN A 105 -4.75 2.87 -47.44
C GLN A 105 -3.53 3.69 -47.87
N ALA A 106 -2.61 3.01 -48.52
CA ALA A 106 -1.58 3.57 -49.38
C ALA A 106 -2.12 3.91 -50.77
N SER A 107 -1.40 4.82 -51.43
CA SER A 107 -1.39 5.19 -52.86
C SER A 107 -2.36 6.27 -53.32
#